data_AF-A0A914V107-F1
#
_entry.id   AF-A0A914V107-F1
#
_cell.length_a   1.000
_cell.length_b   1.000
_cell.length_c   1.000
_cell.angle_alpha   90.00
_cell.angle_beta   90.00
_cell.angle_gamma   90.00
#
_symmetry.space_group_name_H-M   'P 1'
#
loop_
_entity.id
_entity.type
_entity.pdbx_description
1 polymer ?
#
loop_
_entity_poly.entity_id
_entity_poly.type
_entity_poly.pdbx_seq_one_letter_code
_entity_poly.pdbx_strand_id
1 'polypeptide(L)'
;MSAGYTYSMEPIKGREALQRNFVSVAQKGESYSNRRVSLNERFSLLNRGYLLRPQLDTLPKPFANVSTKLVPLRKDEPELKTDDKQAVNGNEKFSPHKQPITAIPAAFADDKDDGWD
;
A
#
# COMPACT_ATOMS: atom_id res chain seq x y z
N MET A 1 6.49 -16.43 25.36
CA MET A 1 6.88 -15.29 24.49
C MET A 1 6.64 -15.71 23.05
N SER A 2 5.82 -15.00 22.28
CA SER A 2 5.61 -15.37 20.87
C SER A 2 6.89 -15.12 20.09
N ALA A 3 7.47 -16.16 19.49
CA ALA A 3 8.60 -16.02 18.58
C ALA A 3 8.17 -15.11 17.41
N GLY A 4 8.67 -13.88 17.39
CA GLY A 4 8.43 -12.97 16.29
C GLY A 4 9.27 -13.38 15.08
N TYR A 5 8.79 -13.07 13.89
CA TYR A 5 9.54 -13.29 12.65
C TYR A 5 10.62 -12.22 12.53
N THR A 6 11.80 -12.61 12.04
CA THR A 6 12.77 -11.66 11.49
C THR A 6 12.42 -11.41 10.03
N TYR A 7 12.52 -10.17 9.57
CA TYR A 7 12.20 -9.79 8.20
C TYR A 7 13.38 -9.14 7.49
N SER A 8 13.46 -9.34 6.18
CA SER A 8 14.31 -8.59 5.26
C SER A 8 13.45 -7.77 4.27
N MET A 9 14.02 -6.66 3.81
CA MET A 9 13.44 -5.86 2.72
C MET A 9 13.99 -6.32 1.38
N GLU A 10 13.11 -6.66 0.45
CA GLU A 10 13.48 -7.01 -0.92
C GLU A 10 12.92 -5.99 -1.91
N PRO A 11 13.76 -5.40 -2.79
CA PRO A 11 13.27 -4.55 -3.85
C PRO A 11 12.49 -5.36 -4.88
N ILE A 12 11.33 -4.85 -5.29
CA ILE A 12 10.51 -5.44 -6.36
C ILE A 12 11.09 -5.01 -7.71
N LYS A 13 11.46 -5.97 -8.56
CA LYS A 13 11.95 -5.71 -9.93
C LYS A 13 10.91 -4.94 -10.74
N GLY A 14 11.33 -3.94 -11.53
CA GLY A 14 10.45 -3.11 -12.34
C GLY A 14 9.76 -1.96 -11.59
N ARG A 15 10.15 -1.71 -10.33
CA ARG A 15 9.65 -0.59 -9.51
C ARG A 15 10.76 0.37 -9.08
N GLU A 16 11.83 0.46 -9.86
CA GLU A 16 13.03 1.26 -9.56
C GLU A 16 12.70 2.75 -9.41
N ALA A 17 11.76 3.25 -10.22
CA ALA A 17 11.30 4.64 -10.14
C ALA A 17 10.68 4.98 -8.77
N LEU A 18 9.94 4.04 -8.17
CA LEU A 18 9.38 4.21 -6.83
C LEU A 18 10.48 4.11 -5.77
N GLN A 19 11.40 3.15 -5.92
CA GLN A 19 12.48 2.90 -4.97
C GLN A 19 13.43 4.11 -4.81
N ARG A 20 13.68 4.86 -5.90
CA ARG A 20 14.50 6.09 -5.88
C ARG A 20 13.98 7.14 -4.90
N ASN A 21 12.66 7.21 -4.72
CA ASN A 21 12.04 8.16 -3.77
C ASN A 21 12.06 7.65 -2.32
N PHE A 22 12.37 6.37 -2.12
CA PHE A 22 12.24 5.67 -0.84
C PHE A 22 13.48 4.81 -0.52
N VAL A 23 14.68 5.32 -0.76
CA VAL A 23 15.95 4.59 -0.55
C VAL A 23 16.13 4.18 0.92
N SER A 24 15.69 5.03 1.87
CA SER A 24 15.80 4.75 3.30
C SER A 24 14.93 3.58 3.78
N VAL A 25 13.93 3.17 3.00
CA VAL A 25 13.03 2.07 3.36
C VAL A 25 13.76 0.73 3.32
N ALA A 26 14.72 0.56 2.40
CA ALA A 26 15.52 -0.65 2.30
C ALA A 26 16.28 -0.97 3.60
N GLN A 27 16.71 0.06 4.34
CA GLN A 27 17.46 -0.08 5.59
C GLN A 27 16.56 -0.38 6.81
N LYS A 28 15.23 -0.24 6.67
CA LYS A 28 14.29 -0.36 7.79
C LYS A 28 13.77 -1.78 8.03
N GLY A 29 14.24 -2.80 7.30
CA GLY A 29 13.74 -4.18 7.42
C GLY A 29 13.74 -4.72 8.85
N GLU A 30 14.79 -4.42 9.62
CA GLU A 30 14.93 -4.85 11.02
C GLU A 30 13.85 -4.27 11.94
N SER A 31 13.36 -3.06 11.68
CA SER A 31 12.29 -2.41 12.48
C SER A 31 10.93 -3.11 12.41
N TYR A 32 10.77 -4.02 11.45
CA TYR A 32 9.57 -4.85 11.32
C TYR A 32 9.71 -6.22 12.01
N SER A 33 10.92 -6.56 12.46
CA SER A 33 11.21 -7.83 13.12
C SER A 33 10.71 -7.86 14.56
N ASN A 34 10.47 -9.07 15.07
CA ASN A 34 10.06 -9.31 16.47
C ASN A 34 8.74 -8.64 16.89
N ARG A 35 7.93 -8.20 15.92
CA ARG A 35 6.60 -7.63 16.17
C ARG A 35 5.56 -8.07 15.16
N ARG A 36 4.29 -7.79 15.46
CA ARG A 36 3.20 -7.97 14.50
C ARG A 36 3.25 -6.83 13.47
N VAL A 37 3.35 -7.22 12.20
CA VAL A 37 3.26 -6.30 11.06
C VAL A 37 1.82 -6.27 10.57
N SER A 38 1.22 -5.08 10.57
CA SER A 38 -0.13 -4.87 10.09
C SER A 38 -0.23 -5.01 8.56
N LEU A 39 -1.43 -5.27 8.07
CA LEU A 39 -1.70 -5.33 6.64
C LEU A 39 -1.39 -3.99 5.94
N ASN A 40 -1.72 -2.86 6.59
CA ASN A 40 -1.47 -1.54 6.04
C ASN A 40 0.03 -1.24 5.89
N GLU A 41 0.86 -1.70 6.84
CA GLU A 41 2.32 -1.60 6.73
C GLU A 41 2.84 -2.42 5.53
N ARG A 42 2.29 -3.61 5.28
CA ARG A 42 2.67 -4.44 4.12
C ARG A 42 2.29 -3.75 2.80
N PHE A 43 1.07 -3.22 2.68
CA PHE A 43 0.65 -2.47 1.49
C PHE A 43 1.48 -1.20 1.29
N SER A 44 1.78 -0.50 2.39
CA SER A 44 2.65 0.68 2.39
C SER A 44 4.03 0.38 1.80
N LEU A 45 4.62 -0.78 2.08
CA LEU A 45 5.90 -1.18 1.51
C LEU A 45 5.78 -1.54 0.02
N LEU A 46 4.72 -2.26 -0.36
CA LEU A 46 4.46 -2.61 -1.76
C LEU A 46 4.34 -1.35 -2.65
N ASN A 47 3.62 -0.34 -2.18
CA ASN A 47 3.45 0.94 -2.89
C ASN A 47 4.76 1.74 -3.03
N ARG A 48 5.76 1.45 -2.19
CA ARG A 48 7.09 2.04 -2.27
C ARG A 48 8.07 1.18 -3.07
N GLY A 49 7.62 0.05 -3.62
CA GLY A 49 8.42 -0.84 -4.44
C GLY A 49 9.24 -1.87 -3.66
N TYR A 50 8.87 -2.16 -2.41
CA TYR A 50 9.56 -3.13 -1.55
C TYR A 50 8.61 -4.21 -1.04
N LEU A 51 9.16 -5.41 -0.84
CA LEU A 51 8.47 -6.55 -0.24
C LEU A 51 9.14 -6.88 1.09
N LEU A 52 8.33 -7.13 2.11
CA LEU A 52 8.82 -7.59 3.41
C LEU A 52 8.80 -9.12 3.42
N ARG A 53 9.99 -9.75 3.37
CA ARG A 53 10.13 -11.21 3.34
C ARG A 53 10.54 -11.72 4.74
N PRO A 54 9.81 -12.70 5.32
CA PRO A 54 10.25 -13.32 6.56
C PRO A 54 11.49 -14.18 6.30
N GLN A 55 12.48 -14.08 7.17
CA GLN A 55 13.62 -14.99 7.21
C GLN A 55 13.15 -16.30 7.82
N LEU A 56 12.99 -17.32 6.99
CA LEU A 56 12.46 -18.62 7.40
C LEU A 56 13.51 -19.46 8.14
N ASP A 57 14.79 -19.12 8.00
CA ASP A 57 15.92 -19.85 8.58
C ASP A 57 15.96 -19.76 10.11
N THR A 58 15.30 -18.76 10.69
CA THR A 58 15.23 -18.54 12.14
C THR A 58 13.96 -19.09 12.77
N LEU A 59 13.04 -19.67 11.98
CA LEU A 59 11.84 -20.28 12.55
C LEU A 59 12.14 -21.65 13.15
N PRO A 60 11.66 -21.93 14.38
CA PRO A 60 11.41 -23.31 14.74
C PRO A 60 10.45 -23.88 13.70
N LYS A 61 10.79 -25.00 13.08
CA LYS A 61 9.94 -25.71 12.12
C LYS A 61 8.73 -26.24 12.89
N PRO A 62 7.51 -25.72 12.68
CA PRO A 62 6.43 -26.68 12.41
C PRO A 62 5.29 -26.09 11.58
N PHE A 63 5.28 -26.29 10.26
CA PHE A 63 4.03 -26.35 9.46
C PHE A 63 4.18 -27.28 8.26
N ALA A 64 4.98 -28.35 8.36
CA ALA A 64 5.09 -29.35 7.30
C ALA A 64 3.74 -29.99 6.92
N ASN A 65 2.69 -29.80 7.73
CA ASN A 65 1.42 -30.51 7.61
C ASN A 65 0.17 -29.59 7.62
N VAL A 66 0.24 -28.34 7.15
CA VAL A 66 -1.00 -27.57 6.90
C VAL A 66 -1.55 -28.01 5.55
N SER A 67 -2.42 -29.03 5.57
CA SER A 67 -3.15 -29.50 4.39
C SER A 67 -4.14 -28.42 3.95
N THR A 68 -3.73 -27.55 3.01
CA THR A 68 -4.65 -26.64 2.34
C THR A 68 -5.42 -27.44 1.29
N LYS A 69 -6.69 -27.71 1.53
CA LYS A 69 -7.59 -28.23 0.49
C LYS A 69 -7.78 -27.12 -0.54
N LEU A 70 -7.19 -27.28 -1.73
CA LEU A 70 -7.44 -26.39 -2.85
C LEU A 70 -8.91 -26.52 -3.26
N VAL A 71 -9.63 -25.40 -3.25
CA VAL A 71 -10.99 -25.35 -3.79
C VAL A 71 -10.87 -25.28 -5.31
N PRO A 72 -11.48 -26.21 -6.06
CA PRO A 72 -11.49 -26.14 -7.52
C PRO A 72 -12.18 -24.87 -7.99
N LEU A 73 -11.53 -24.15 -8.91
CA LEU A 73 -12.14 -23.03 -9.62
C LEU A 73 -13.36 -23.57 -10.38
N ARG A 74 -14.56 -23.12 -10.02
CA ARG A 74 -15.78 -23.48 -10.74
C ARG A 74 -15.70 -22.85 -12.13
N LYS A 75 -15.91 -23.64 -13.18
CA LYS A 75 -15.91 -23.17 -14.59
C LYS A 75 -17.20 -22.45 -14.96
N ASP A 76 -18.14 -22.35 -14.03
CA ASP A 76 -19.51 -21.90 -14.28
C ASP A 76 -19.71 -20.43 -13.86
N GLU A 77 -18.66 -19.62 -13.97
CA GLU A 77 -18.79 -18.17 -13.86
C GLU A 77 -19.52 -17.69 -15.14
N PRO A 78 -20.71 -17.08 -15.05
CA PRO A 78 -21.34 -16.54 -16.24
C PRO A 78 -20.43 -15.41 -16.75
N GLU A 79 -19.87 -15.59 -17.94
CA GLU A 79 -19.19 -14.52 -18.65
C GLU A 79 -20.11 -13.30 -18.63
N LEU A 80 -19.64 -12.22 -18.00
CA LEU A 80 -20.31 -10.94 -18.05
C LEU A 80 -20.34 -10.54 -19.52
N LYS A 81 -21.49 -10.76 -20.19
CA LYS A 81 -21.72 -10.29 -21.54
C LYS A 81 -21.62 -8.77 -21.52
N THR A 82 -20.49 -8.26 -21.96
CA THR A 82 -20.40 -6.87 -22.39
C THR A 82 -21.18 -6.80 -23.70
N ASP A 83 -22.43 -6.34 -23.62
CA ASP A 83 -23.20 -5.96 -24.78
C ASP A 83 -22.55 -4.71 -25.39
N ASP A 84 -21.56 -4.92 -26.25
CA ASP A 84 -21.18 -3.95 -27.25
C ASP A 84 -22.38 -3.73 -28.16
N LYS A 85 -23.13 -2.63 -27.99
CA LYS A 85 -23.45 -1.59 -28.99
C LYS A 85 -24.25 -0.47 -28.33
N GLN A 86 -23.67 0.73 -28.26
CA GLN A 86 -24.30 1.95 -28.79
C GLN A 86 -23.29 3.09 -28.84
N ALA A 87 -22.75 3.31 -30.03
CA ALA A 87 -22.28 4.63 -30.42
C ALA A 87 -23.49 5.56 -30.52
N VAL A 88 -23.59 6.55 -29.64
CA VAL A 88 -24.38 7.76 -29.88
C VAL A 88 -23.54 8.96 -29.46
N ASN A 89 -23.30 9.82 -30.45
CA ASN A 89 -22.69 11.13 -30.32
C ASN A 89 -23.37 11.98 -29.25
N GLY A 90 -22.58 12.54 -28.34
CA GLY A 90 -23.00 13.56 -27.39
C GLY A 90 -21.82 14.49 -27.10
N ASN A 91 -21.81 15.64 -27.77
CA ASN A 91 -20.87 16.72 -27.53
C ASN A 91 -21.20 17.38 -26.18
N GLU A 92 -20.74 16.81 -25.08
CA GLU A 92 -20.81 17.44 -23.76
C GLU A 92 -19.43 17.94 -23.34
N LYS A 93 -19.31 19.27 -23.37
CA LYS A 93 -18.19 20.03 -22.85
C LYS A 93 -17.85 19.53 -21.44
N PHE A 94 -16.61 19.07 -21.24
CA PHE A 94 -16.03 18.94 -19.92
C PHE A 94 -16.00 20.32 -19.25
N SER A 95 -17.02 20.63 -18.44
CA SER A 95 -16.93 21.68 -17.45
C SER A 95 -16.15 21.12 -16.26
N PRO A 96 -14.99 21.67 -15.89
CA PRO A 96 -14.32 21.26 -14.67
C PRO A 96 -15.20 21.73 -13.52
N HIS A 97 -15.86 20.78 -12.85
CA HIS A 97 -16.42 21.05 -11.54
C HIS A 97 -15.27 21.49 -10.63
N LYS A 98 -15.14 22.80 -10.45
CA LYS A 98 -14.43 23.41 -9.32
C LYS A 98 -15.07 22.84 -8.07
N GLN A 99 -14.39 21.88 -7.43
CA GLN A 99 -14.65 21.58 -6.03
C GLN A 99 -14.41 22.89 -5.26
N PRO A 100 -15.34 23.39 -4.43
CA PRO A 100 -15.06 24.54 -3.60
C PRO A 100 -13.95 24.13 -2.63
N ILE A 101 -12.84 24.87 -2.67
CA ILE A 101 -11.80 24.83 -1.65
C ILE A 101 -12.50 25.19 -0.34
N THR A 102 -12.69 24.21 0.55
CA THR A 102 -13.14 24.51 1.90
C THR A 102 -12.07 25.37 2.55
N ALA A 103 -12.44 26.60 2.88
CA ALA A 103 -11.57 27.55 3.53
C ALA A 103 -11.01 26.95 4.83
N ILE A 104 -9.69 27.05 4.99
CA ILE A 104 -9.01 26.82 6.27
C ILE A 104 -9.59 27.85 7.26
N PRO A 105 -10.11 27.46 8.43
CA PRO A 105 -10.55 28.43 9.43
C PRO A 105 -9.37 29.29 9.88
N ALA A 106 -9.52 30.60 9.74
CA ALA A 106 -8.57 31.63 10.14
C ALA A 106 -8.49 31.77 11.68
N ALA A 107 -7.99 30.74 12.37
CA ALA A 107 -7.84 30.75 13.82
C ALA A 107 -6.37 30.61 14.30
N PHE A 108 -5.39 30.78 13.40
CA PHE A 108 -3.96 30.63 13.73
C PHE A 108 -3.07 31.76 13.18
N ALA A 109 -3.61 32.96 12.96
CA ALA A 109 -2.82 34.11 12.58
C ALA A 109 -3.09 35.28 13.54
N ASP A 110 -2.39 35.26 14.66
CA ASP A 110 -2.05 36.46 15.44
C ASP A 110 -0.93 36.07 16.44
N ASP A 111 0.26 35.78 15.93
CA ASP A 111 1.49 36.00 16.70
C ASP A 111 2.00 37.37 16.26
N LYS A 112 1.76 38.36 17.11
CA LYS A 112 2.35 39.69 16.97
C LYS A 112 3.80 39.63 17.43
N ASP A 113 4.67 39.96 16.49
CA ASP A 113 6.04 40.39 16.70
C ASP A 113 6.02 41.70 17.49
N ASP A 114 6.29 41.65 18.79
CA ASP A 114 6.59 42.84 19.60
C ASP A 114 7.97 42.64 20.25
N GLY A 115 8.94 43.35 19.69
CA GLY A 115 10.33 43.39 20.14
C GLY A 115 10.47 43.93 21.57
N TRP A 116 11.54 43.48 22.23
CA TRP A 116 11.97 44.00 23.53
C TRP A 116 13.22 44.85 23.34
N ASP A 117 13.10 46.15 23.65
CA ASP A 117 14.21 47.05 24.01
C ASP A 117 14.88 46.62 25.32
#